data_AF-A0A167ELD2-F1
#
_entry.id   AF-A0A167ELD2-F1
#
_cell.length_a   1.000
_cell.length_b   1.000
_cell.length_c   1.000
_cell.angle_alpha   90.00
_cell.angle_beta   90.00
_cell.angle_gamma   90.00
#
_symmetry.space_group_name_H-M   'P 1'
#
loop_
_entity.id
_entity.type
_entity.pdbx_description
1 polymer ?
#
loop_
_entity_poly.entity_id
_entity_poly.type
_entity_poly.pdbx_seq_one_letter_code
_entity_poly.pdbx_strand_id
1 'polypeptide(L)'
;MNFSHTTTEAFEYGGYNISQGFFILPPVWWFLHDPDVVCPGLLFSESSLYFNMARTLAAFSTSMAVDEDGKEIEVDMKPKPGVFTYPTEFQLKATPRSKKHVKLIQQLERKYFLGPGDAVLLQSLDNFEVRC
;
A
#
# COMPACT_ATOMS: atom_id res chain seq x y z
N MET A 1 -1.78 5.37 -9.23
CA MET A 1 -0.39 5.77 -9.53
C MET A 1 -0.41 7.23 -9.93
N ASN A 2 0.39 8.07 -9.26
CA ASN A 2 0.62 9.45 -9.69
C ASN A 2 1.71 9.43 -10.77
N PHE A 3 1.32 9.07 -12.00
CA PHE A 3 2.29 9.05 -13.08
C PHE A 3 2.62 10.48 -13.46
N SER A 4 3.90 10.83 -13.41
CA SER A 4 4.37 12.12 -13.90
C SER A 4 4.12 12.18 -15.40
N HIS A 5 3.29 13.12 -15.83
CA HIS A 5 3.14 13.44 -17.24
C HIS A 5 4.11 14.56 -17.58
N THR A 6 4.70 14.54 -18.77
CA THR A 6 5.56 15.63 -19.25
C THR A 6 4.93 16.24 -20.49
N THR A 7 4.93 17.57 -20.56
CA THR A 7 4.43 18.30 -21.73
C THR A 7 5.37 18.14 -22.91
N THR A 8 4.84 17.66 -24.04
CA THR A 8 5.60 17.53 -25.29
C THR A 8 5.71 18.85 -26.04
N GLU A 9 4.79 19.79 -25.81
CA GLU A 9 4.73 21.12 -26.40
C GLU A 9 4.18 22.14 -25.40
N ALA A 10 4.33 23.43 -25.71
CA ALA A 10 3.84 24.50 -24.84
C ALA A 10 2.36 24.80 -25.12
N PHE A 11 1.55 24.98 -24.07
CA PHE A 11 0.13 25.31 -24.17
C PHE A 11 -0.35 26.17 -22.99
N GLU A 12 -1.53 26.76 -23.12
CA GLU A 12 -2.18 27.54 -22.07
C GLU A 12 -3.31 26.72 -21.41
N TYR A 13 -3.35 26.69 -20.08
CA TYR A 13 -4.41 26.03 -19.30
C TYR A 13 -4.80 26.85 -18.09
N GLY A 14 -6.08 27.22 -17.97
CA GLY A 14 -6.59 27.99 -16.84
C GLY A 14 -5.94 29.37 -16.66
N GLY A 15 -5.45 29.98 -17.74
CA GLY A 15 -4.69 31.24 -17.70
C GLY A 15 -3.20 31.09 -17.36
N TYR A 16 -2.71 29.85 -17.22
CA TYR A 16 -1.30 29.55 -17.01
C TYR A 16 -0.64 29.05 -18.30
N ASN A 17 0.52 29.60 -18.65
CA ASN A 17 1.36 29.10 -19.74
C ASN A 17 2.25 27.95 -19.25
N ILE A 18 2.02 26.75 -19.75
CA ILE A 18 2.80 25.56 -19.43
C ILE A 18 3.78 25.31 -20.57
N SER A 19 5.07 25.49 -20.29
CA SER A 19 6.15 25.28 -21.27
C SER A 19 6.37 23.80 -21.57
N GLN A 20 6.99 23.51 -22.72
CA GLN A 20 7.46 22.17 -23.07
C GLN A 20 8.47 21.63 -22.02
N GLY A 21 8.37 20.35 -21.70
CA GLY A 21 9.26 19.67 -20.75
C GLY A 21 8.86 19.80 -19.27
N PHE A 22 7.75 20.45 -18.97
CA PHE A 22 7.25 20.60 -17.60
C PHE A 22 6.60 19.30 -17.10
N PHE A 23 6.88 18.92 -15.84
CA PHE A 23 6.24 17.77 -15.20
C PHE A 23 4.91 18.18 -14.56
N ILE A 24 3.82 17.61 -15.08
CA ILE A 24 2.49 17.75 -14.52
C ILE A 24 2.29 16.60 -13.53
N LEU A 25 2.17 16.97 -12.26
CA LEU A 25 1.79 16.07 -11.17
C LEU A 25 0.30 16.26 -10.91
N PRO A 26 -0.56 15.35 -11.37
CA PRO A 26 -1.97 15.48 -11.09
C PRO A 26 -2.27 15.30 -9.59
N PRO A 27 -3.29 15.98 -9.07
CA PRO A 27 -3.66 15.90 -7.66
C PRO A 27 -4.21 14.50 -7.35
N VAL A 28 -3.39 13.67 -6.68
CA VAL A 28 -3.71 12.27 -6.32
C VAL A 28 -5.04 12.15 -5.59
N TRP A 29 -5.31 13.10 -4.69
CA TRP A 29 -6.56 13.11 -3.94
C TRP A 29 -7.77 13.21 -4.86
N TRP A 30 -7.74 14.09 -5.87
CA TRP A 30 -8.84 14.23 -6.82
C TRP A 30 -9.13 12.91 -7.56
N PHE A 31 -8.09 12.22 -8.06
CA PHE A 31 -8.24 10.94 -8.75
C PHE A 31 -8.89 9.84 -7.92
N LEU A 32 -8.69 9.83 -6.60
CA LEU A 32 -9.32 8.85 -5.72
C LEU A 32 -10.78 9.19 -5.39
N HIS A 33 -11.24 10.40 -5.72
CA HIS A 33 -12.57 10.91 -5.36
C HIS A 33 -13.42 11.33 -6.57
N ASP A 34 -12.88 11.18 -7.78
CA ASP A 34 -13.59 11.43 -9.03
C ASP A 34 -14.13 10.09 -9.58
N PRO A 35 -15.46 9.93 -9.70
CA PRO A 35 -16.07 8.68 -10.14
C PRO A 35 -15.67 8.27 -11.57
N ASP A 36 -15.25 9.20 -12.43
CA ASP A 36 -14.93 8.93 -13.83
C ASP A 36 -13.51 8.37 -14.01
N VAL A 37 -12.62 8.58 -13.04
CA VAL A 37 -11.19 8.23 -13.11
C VAL A 37 -10.68 7.48 -11.87
N VAL A 38 -11.59 6.96 -11.06
CA VAL A 38 -11.27 6.20 -9.84
C VAL A 38 -10.48 4.93 -10.16
N CYS A 39 -9.50 4.61 -9.31
CA CYS A 39 -8.73 3.38 -9.45
C CYS A 39 -9.66 2.15 -9.36
N PRO A 40 -9.69 1.24 -10.36
CA PRO A 40 -10.54 0.05 -10.31
C PRO A 40 -10.16 -0.89 -9.16
N GLY A 41 -8.91 -0.82 -8.69
CA GLY A 41 -8.41 -1.56 -7.54
C GLY A 41 -8.72 -0.92 -6.18
N LEU A 42 -9.42 0.21 -6.10
CA LEU A 42 -9.66 0.94 -4.85
C LEU A 42 -10.38 0.06 -3.82
N LEU A 43 -11.55 -0.48 -4.17
CA LEU A 43 -12.37 -1.28 -3.25
C LEU A 43 -11.68 -2.58 -2.82
N PHE A 44 -10.94 -3.21 -3.74
CA PHE A 44 -10.14 -4.39 -3.43
C PHE A 44 -9.00 -4.04 -2.45
N SER A 45 -8.32 -2.92 -2.67
CA SER A 45 -7.24 -2.44 -1.82
C SER A 45 -7.75 -2.08 -0.42
N GLU A 46 -8.87 -1.36 -0.32
CA GLU A 46 -9.49 -1.00 0.97
C GLU A 46 -9.90 -2.24 1.75
N SER A 47 -10.59 -3.18 1.11
CA SER A 47 -11.04 -4.43 1.75
C SER A 47 -9.84 -5.28 2.19
N SER A 48 -8.83 -5.40 1.33
CA SER A 48 -7.61 -6.16 1.63
C SER A 48 -6.84 -5.53 2.79
N LEU A 49 -6.68 -4.21 2.79
CA LEU A 49 -5.99 -3.49 3.85
C LEU A 49 -6.73 -3.66 5.18
N TYR A 50 -8.05 -3.48 5.17
CA TYR A 50 -8.89 -3.69 6.35
C TYR A 50 -8.73 -5.10 6.93
N PHE A 51 -8.82 -6.14 6.09
CA PHE A 51 -8.65 -7.51 6.56
C PHE A 51 -7.25 -7.78 7.09
N ASN A 52 -6.20 -7.26 6.44
CA ASN A 52 -4.83 -7.42 6.92
C ASN A 52 -4.62 -6.72 8.27
N MET A 53 -5.11 -5.50 8.43
CA MET A 53 -5.06 -4.77 9.70
C MET A 53 -5.86 -5.50 10.78
N ALA A 54 -7.10 -5.89 10.50
CA ALA A 54 -7.97 -6.59 11.45
C ALA A 54 -7.39 -7.93 11.89
N ARG A 55 -6.85 -8.74 10.96
CA ARG A 55 -6.20 -10.02 11.27
C ARG A 55 -4.92 -9.83 12.08
N THR A 56 -4.09 -8.86 11.71
CA THR A 56 -2.85 -8.54 12.43
C THR A 56 -3.17 -8.12 13.85
N LEU A 57 -4.09 -7.17 14.03
CA LEU A 57 -4.52 -6.75 15.34
C LEU A 57 -5.22 -7.87 16.09
N ALA A 58 -6.02 -8.74 15.45
CA ALA A 58 -6.66 -9.85 16.15
C ALA A 58 -5.65 -10.82 16.76
N ALA A 59 -4.56 -11.14 16.05
CA ALA A 59 -3.57 -12.13 16.49
C ALA A 59 -2.42 -11.54 17.34
N PHE A 60 -2.02 -10.29 17.09
CA PHE A 60 -0.84 -9.67 17.66
C PHE A 60 -1.16 -8.44 18.51
N SER A 61 -0.33 -8.20 19.52
CA SER A 61 -0.21 -6.92 20.20
C SER A 61 0.99 -6.19 19.62
N THR A 62 0.76 -5.02 19.03
CA THR A 62 1.80 -4.18 18.44
C THR A 62 2.15 -3.04 19.39
N SER A 63 3.43 -2.89 19.72
CA SER A 63 3.95 -1.75 20.47
C SER A 63 5.18 -1.18 19.75
N MET A 64 5.63 0.00 20.20
CA MET A 64 6.94 0.50 19.77
C MET A 64 8.01 -0.53 20.12
N ALA A 65 9.02 -0.64 19.26
CA ALA A 65 10.21 -1.39 19.60
C ALA A 65 10.93 -0.72 20.77
N VAL A 66 11.64 -1.51 21.54
CA VAL A 66 12.32 -1.08 22.76
C VAL A 66 13.81 -1.34 22.55
N ASP A 67 14.63 -0.34 22.86
CA ASP A 67 16.09 -0.44 22.76
C ASP A 67 16.68 -1.32 23.89
N GLU A 68 17.99 -1.59 23.86
CA GLU A 68 18.70 -2.40 24.87
C GLU A 68 18.48 -1.89 26.30
N ASP A 69 18.30 -0.57 26.46
CA ASP A 69 18.07 0.10 27.74
C ASP A 69 16.58 0.14 28.19
N GLY A 70 15.68 -0.53 27.48
CA GLY A 70 14.26 -0.58 27.86
C GLY A 70 13.45 0.67 27.48
N LYS A 71 14.01 1.59 26.70
CA LYS A 71 13.34 2.81 26.22
C LYS A 71 12.69 2.59 24.86
N GLU A 72 11.48 3.13 24.66
CA GLU A 72 10.81 3.10 23.35
C GLU A 72 11.66 3.82 22.29
N ILE A 73 11.86 3.17 21.15
CA ILE A 73 12.57 3.71 20.01
C ILE A 73 11.66 4.73 19.33
N GLU A 74 12.12 5.99 19.26
CA GLU A 74 11.39 7.06 18.61
C GLU A 74 11.24 6.78 17.11
N VAL A 75 10.01 6.88 16.60
CA VAL A 75 9.70 6.63 15.19
C VAL A 75 9.81 7.94 14.42
N ASP A 76 10.84 8.05 13.58
CA ASP A 76 10.94 9.16 12.62
C ASP A 76 9.92 8.94 11.50
N MET A 77 8.89 9.80 11.44
CA MET A 77 7.84 9.77 10.42
C MET A 77 8.20 10.58 9.16
N LYS A 78 9.47 10.93 8.95
CA LYS A 78 9.89 11.60 7.72
C LYS A 78 9.53 10.74 6.49
N PRO A 79 8.84 11.31 5.51
CA PRO A 79 8.54 10.60 4.28
C PRO A 79 9.84 10.35 3.51
N LYS A 80 10.02 9.14 2.97
CA LYS A 80 11.09 8.89 2.00
C LYS A 80 10.79 9.67 0.71
N PRO A 81 11.76 10.39 0.12
CA PRO A 81 11.57 11.07 -1.15
C PRO A 81 11.26 10.07 -2.27
N GLY A 82 10.29 10.37 -3.13
CA GLY A 82 9.95 9.55 -4.29
C GLY A 82 8.51 9.71 -4.77
N VAL A 83 8.14 8.89 -5.76
CA VAL A 83 6.76 8.82 -6.31
C VAL A 83 5.76 8.28 -5.28
N PHE A 84 6.24 7.47 -4.34
CA PHE A 84 5.45 6.96 -3.23
C PHE A 84 5.82 7.67 -1.93
N THR A 85 4.81 8.05 -1.16
CA THR A 85 4.99 8.59 0.19
C THR A 85 4.77 7.48 1.21
N TYR A 86 5.84 7.07 1.87
CA TYR A 86 5.79 6.11 2.99
C TYR A 86 6.85 6.50 4.01
N PRO A 87 6.66 6.13 5.29
CA PRO A 87 7.60 6.49 6.35
C PRO A 87 8.96 5.84 6.12
N THR A 88 10.00 6.43 6.71
CA THR A 88 11.28 5.76 6.91
C THR A 88 11.11 4.45 7.68
N GLU A 89 12.07 3.54 7.51
CA GLU A 89 12.04 2.24 8.19
C GLU A 89 12.01 2.44 9.70
N PHE A 90 11.10 1.74 10.37
CA PHE A 90 10.93 1.78 11.81
C PHE A 90 10.80 0.37 12.36
N GLN A 91 11.28 0.19 13.59
CA GLN A 91 11.18 -1.09 14.27
C GLN A 91 9.86 -1.16 15.03
N LEU A 92 9.18 -2.30 14.94
CA LEU A 92 7.94 -2.57 15.67
C LEU A 92 8.06 -3.87 16.45
N LYS A 93 7.44 -3.92 17.63
CA LYS A 93 7.34 -5.16 18.41
C LYS A 93 5.94 -5.73 18.24
N ALA A 94 5.83 -6.84 17.54
CA ALA A 94 4.58 -7.61 17.42
C ALA A 94 4.70 -8.91 18.20
N THR A 95 3.90 -9.06 19.26
CA THR A 95 3.86 -10.30 20.05
C THR A 95 2.48 -10.95 19.93
N PRO A 96 2.39 -12.29 19.77
CA PRO A 96 1.11 -12.97 19.78
C PRO A 96 0.36 -12.71 21.10
N ARG A 97 -0.93 -12.38 21.03
CA ARG A 97 -1.72 -11.98 22.21
C ARG A 97 -1.85 -13.09 23.25
N SER A 98 -1.82 -14.36 22.83
CA SER A 98 -1.92 -15.49 23.76
C SER A 98 -1.36 -16.78 23.18
N LYS A 99 -1.11 -17.77 24.05
CA LYS A 99 -0.71 -19.14 23.64
C LYS A 99 -1.70 -19.79 22.67
N LYS A 100 -3.00 -19.42 22.72
CA LYS A 100 -4.00 -19.90 21.77
C LYS A 100 -3.73 -19.38 20.35
N HIS A 101 -3.39 -18.10 20.21
CA HIS A 101 -3.03 -17.49 18.92
C HIS A 101 -1.75 -18.09 18.35
N VAL A 102 -0.75 -18.39 19.18
CA VAL A 102 0.46 -19.10 18.74
C VAL A 102 0.11 -20.46 18.14
N LYS A 103 -0.72 -21.26 18.82
CA LYS A 103 -1.16 -22.56 18.30
C LYS A 103 -1.94 -22.43 16.99
N LEU A 104 -2.80 -21.42 16.87
CA LEU A 104 -3.56 -21.15 15.64
C LEU A 104 -2.62 -20.82 14.47
N ILE A 105 -1.64 -19.94 14.68
CA ILE A 105 -0.64 -19.58 13.65
C ILE A 105 0.14 -20.83 13.21
N GLN A 106 0.65 -21.61 14.16
CA GLN A 106 1.36 -22.86 13.86
C GLN A 106 0.48 -23.90 13.14
N GLN A 107 -0.83 -23.93 13.42
CA GLN A 107 -1.78 -24.78 12.69
C GLN A 107 -1.96 -24.31 11.25
N LEU A 108 -2.06 -22.99 11.03
CA LEU A 108 -2.17 -22.42 9.69
C LEU A 108 -0.92 -22.68 8.86
N GLU A 109 0.29 -22.50 9.42
CA GLU A 109 1.55 -22.81 8.73
C GLU A 109 1.64 -24.27 8.30
N ARG A 110 1.15 -25.20 9.14
CA ARG A 110 1.10 -26.63 8.77
C ARG A 110 0.08 -26.94 7.68
N LYS A 111 -1.05 -26.23 7.67
CA LYS A 111 -2.16 -26.48 6.74
C LYS A 111 -1.94 -25.82 5.38
N TYR A 112 -1.45 -24.59 5.39
CA TYR A 112 -1.15 -23.77 4.23
C TYR A 112 0.38 -23.60 4.18
N PHE A 113 1.08 -24.72 4.05
CA PHE A 113 2.52 -24.72 3.76
C PHE A 113 2.79 -23.80 2.57
N LEU A 114 4.00 -23.23 2.47
CA LEU A 114 4.49 -22.31 1.42
C LEU A 114 4.43 -22.97 0.02
N GLY A 115 3.24 -23.30 -0.44
CA GLY A 115 2.95 -23.74 -1.78
C GLY A 115 3.13 -22.58 -2.75
N PRO A 116 3.25 -22.88 -4.05
CA PRO A 116 3.23 -21.84 -5.06
C PRO A 116 1.98 -20.99 -4.87
N GLY A 117 2.14 -19.67 -4.89
CA GLY A 117 1.01 -18.76 -4.77
C GLY A 117 0.02 -18.95 -5.93
N ASP A 118 -1.20 -18.47 -5.74
CA ASP A 118 -2.28 -18.57 -6.73
C ASP A 118 -2.03 -17.74 -8.01
N ALA A 119 -0.85 -17.14 -8.18
CA ALA A 119 -0.44 -16.49 -9.41
C ALA A 119 -0.52 -17.44 -10.63
N VAL A 120 -0.37 -18.75 -10.41
CA VAL A 120 -0.56 -19.79 -11.45
C VAL A 120 -2.01 -19.84 -11.97
N LEU A 121 -2.98 -19.36 -11.17
CA LEU A 121 -4.40 -19.30 -11.54
C LEU A 121 -4.75 -18.03 -12.33
N LEU A 122 -3.86 -17.04 -12.39
CA LEU A 122 -4.02 -15.90 -13.28
C LEU A 122 -3.77 -16.38 -14.70
N GLN A 123 -4.85 -16.75 -15.41
CA GLN A 123 -4.82 -16.96 -16.85
C GLN A 123 -4.25 -15.73 -17.54
N SER A 124 -3.57 -15.91 -18.68
CA SER A 124 -2.87 -14.83 -19.37
C SER A 124 -3.75 -13.59 -19.51
N LEU A 125 -3.15 -12.42 -19.29
CA LEU A 125 -3.81 -11.10 -19.34
C LEU A 125 -4.39 -10.78 -20.74
N ASP A 126 -4.17 -11.65 -21.72
CA ASP A 126 -4.63 -11.51 -23.10
C ASP A 126 -6.17 -11.54 -23.23
N ASN A 127 -6.89 -12.09 -22.25
CA ASN A 127 -8.36 -12.21 -22.25
C ASN A 127 -9.06 -11.32 -21.22
N PHE A 128 -8.37 -10.35 -20.61
CA PHE A 128 -8.98 -9.43 -19.64
C PHE A 128 -9.69 -8.27 -20.37
N GLU A 129 -10.91 -8.52 -20.86
CA GLU A 129 -11.78 -7.45 -21.35
C GLU A 129 -12.34 -6.65 -20.18
N VAL A 130 -11.80 -5.45 -19.95
CA VAL A 130 -12.44 -4.44 -19.09
C VAL A 130 -13.64 -3.88 -19.84
N ARG A 131 -14.84 -4.33 -19.48
CA ARG A 131 -16.08 -3.69 -19.93
C ARG A 131 -16.34 -2.49 -19.04
N CYS A 132 -16.05 -1.30 -19.56
CA CYS A 132 -16.58 -0.03 -19.05
C CYS A 132 -18.05 0.12 -19.45
#